data_AF-A0A6A3CEV1-F1
#
_entry.id   AF-A0A6A3CEV1-F1
#
_cell.length_a   1.000
_cell.length_b   1.000
_cell.length_c   1.000
_cell.angle_alpha   90.00
_cell.angle_beta   90.00
_cell.angle_gamma   90.00
#
_symmetry.space_group_name_H-M   'P 1'
#
loop_
_entity.id
_entity.type
_entity.pdbx_description
1 polymer ?
#
loop_
_entity_poly.entity_id
_entity_poly.type
_entity_poly.pdbx_seq_one_letter_code
_entity_poly.pdbx_strand_id
1 'polypeptide(L)'
;MPGNRYYGGNEFIDEIENLCRSRALEAFHLDPTKWGVNVQPYSGSPANFAAYTAVLQPHDRIMGLDLPSGGHLTHGITPPVGRRSRLPRFTSRVCLTR
;
A
#
# COMPACT_ATOMS: atom_id res chain seq x y z
N MET A 1 -9.47 10.47 -9.31
CA MET A 1 -9.21 11.44 -8.22
C MET A 1 -10.29 12.51 -8.27
N PRO A 2 -10.52 13.30 -7.20
CA PRO A 2 -11.49 14.39 -7.23
C PRO A 2 -11.26 15.29 -8.44
N GLY A 3 -12.33 15.70 -9.12
CA GLY A 3 -12.27 16.50 -10.35
C GLY A 3 -11.95 15.74 -11.64
N ASN A 4 -11.51 14.47 -11.57
CA ASN A 4 -11.32 13.62 -12.75
C ASN A 4 -12.03 12.27 -12.55
N ARG A 5 -13.36 12.35 -12.52
CA ARG A 5 -14.26 11.21 -12.36
C ARG A 5 -14.73 10.72 -13.72
N TYR A 6 -14.96 9.41 -13.81
CA TYR A 6 -15.52 8.81 -15.03
C TYR A 6 -17.00 9.18 -15.24
N TYR A 7 -17.73 9.47 -14.15
CA TYR A 7 -19.13 9.87 -14.16
C TYR A 7 -19.31 11.29 -13.58
N GLY A 8 -20.34 12.00 -14.05
CA GLY A 8 -20.74 13.31 -13.51
C GLY A 8 -21.58 13.20 -12.22
N GLY A 9 -21.89 14.34 -11.60
CA GLY A 9 -22.74 14.42 -10.39
C GLY A 9 -22.05 13.97 -9.10
N ASN A 10 -20.72 14.13 -9.03
CA ASN A 10 -19.89 13.69 -7.90
C ASN A 10 -19.42 14.86 -7.02
N GLU A 11 -20.11 16.01 -7.04
CA GLU A 11 -19.69 17.24 -6.37
C GLU A 11 -19.48 17.00 -4.86
N PHE A 12 -20.49 16.42 -4.21
CA PHE A 12 -20.42 16.12 -2.77
C PHE A 12 -19.41 15.01 -2.44
N ILE A 13 -19.20 14.05 -3.34
CA ILE A 13 -18.23 12.97 -3.14
C ILE A 13 -16.81 13.53 -3.23
N ASP A 14 -16.56 14.46 -4.14
CA ASP A 14 -15.29 15.16 -4.27
C ASP A 14 -15.00 16.03 -3.04
N GLU A 15 -16.01 16.71 -2.50
CA GLU A 15 -15.89 17.45 -1.24
C GLU A 15 -15.52 16.53 -0.06
N ILE A 16 -16.21 15.40 0.09
CA ILE A 16 -15.94 14.42 1.16
C ILE A 16 -14.53 13.85 1.03
N GLU A 17 -14.11 13.49 -0.19
CA GLU A 17 -12.78 12.93 -0.41
C GLU A 17 -11.69 13.97 -0.12
N ASN A 18 -11.87 15.22 -0.56
CA ASN A 18 -10.92 16.29 -0.27
C ASN A 18 -10.84 16.59 1.23
N LEU A 19 -11.96 16.60 1.95
CA LEU A 19 -12.00 16.77 3.40
C LEU A 19 -11.24 15.64 4.11
N CYS A 20 -11.46 14.40 3.70
CA CYS A 20 -10.77 13.23 4.25
C CYS A 20 -9.25 13.33 4.06
N ARG A 21 -8.81 13.72 2.85
CA ARG A 21 -7.39 13.91 2.54
C ARG A 21 -6.75 15.01 3.38
N SER A 22 -7.40 16.17 3.51
CA SER A 22 -6.90 17.28 4.33
C SER A 22 -6.76 16.88 5.80
N ARG A 23 -7.77 16.21 6.36
CA ARG A 23 -7.72 15.73 7.76
C ARG A 23 -6.65 14.67 7.98
N ALA A 24 -6.41 13.79 7.01
CA ALA A 24 -5.35 12.79 7.11
C ALA A 24 -3.97 13.46 7.16
N LEU A 25 -3.72 14.48 6.35
CA LEU A 25 -2.46 15.23 6.38
C LEU A 25 -2.29 15.99 7.70
N GLU A 26 -3.36 16.64 8.18
CA GLU A 26 -3.37 17.36 9.46
C GLU A 26 -3.10 16.41 10.65
N ALA A 27 -3.75 15.24 10.69
CA ALA A 27 -3.60 14.27 11.77
C ALA A 27 -2.15 13.78 11.95
N PHE A 28 -1.39 13.71 10.85
CA PHE A 28 0.03 13.32 10.87
C PHE A 28 0.98 14.52 10.78
N HIS A 29 0.46 15.75 10.89
CA HIS A 29 1.23 17.01 10.83
C HIS A 29 2.10 17.13 9.57
N LEU A 30 1.56 16.73 8.41
CA LEU A 30 2.28 16.67 7.15
C LEU A 30 2.04 17.93 6.32
N ASP A 31 3.11 18.43 5.70
CA ASP A 31 3.06 19.53 4.72
C ASP A 31 2.40 19.05 3.41
N PRO A 32 1.25 19.62 3.00
CA PRO A 32 0.55 19.21 1.78
C PRO A 32 1.33 19.43 0.48
N THR A 33 2.37 20.27 0.51
CA THR A 33 3.23 20.50 -0.67
C THR A 33 4.25 19.38 -0.87
N LYS A 34 4.55 18.62 0.19
CA LYS A 34 5.53 17.51 0.18
C LYS A 34 4.86 16.14 0.21
N TRP A 35 3.69 16.05 0.84
CA TRP A 35 3.00 14.80 1.06
C TRP A 35 1.64 14.78 0.38
N GLY A 36 1.42 13.73 -0.41
CA GLY A 36 0.12 13.36 -0.92
C GLY A 36 -0.45 12.18 -0.14
N VAL A 37 -1.79 12.10 -0.07
CA VAL A 37 -2.48 10.96 0.53
C VAL A 37 -3.55 10.42 -0.43
N ASN A 38 -3.62 9.09 -0.51
CA ASN A 38 -4.67 8.35 -1.20
C ASN A 38 -5.54 7.64 -0.16
N VAL A 39 -6.82 7.99 -0.11
CA VAL A 39 -7.80 7.50 0.88
C VAL A 39 -8.75 6.43 0.33
N GLN A 40 -8.47 5.92 -0.88
CA GLN A 40 -9.30 4.93 -1.59
C GLN A 40 -9.03 3.45 -1.29
N PRO A 41 -7.87 3.01 -0.76
CA PRO A 41 -7.66 1.58 -0.50
C PRO A 41 -8.71 1.00 0.46
N TYR A 42 -9.37 -0.09 0.03
CA TYR A 42 -10.45 -0.72 0.81
C TYR A 42 -10.01 -1.29 2.16
N SER A 43 -8.74 -1.65 2.30
CA SER A 43 -8.15 -2.16 3.53
C SER A 43 -6.62 -2.07 3.45
N GLY A 44 -5.92 -2.36 4.55
CA GLY A 44 -4.46 -2.34 4.61
C GLY A 44 -3.79 -3.33 3.66
N SER A 45 -4.37 -4.52 3.49
CA SER A 45 -3.78 -5.54 2.59
C SER A 45 -3.77 -5.10 1.12
N PRO A 46 -4.90 -4.62 0.53
CA PRO A 46 -4.89 -4.00 -0.78
C PRO A 46 -4.04 -2.72 -0.87
N ALA A 47 -3.94 -1.93 0.20
CA ALA A 47 -3.09 -0.73 0.22
C ALA A 47 -1.62 -1.07 -0.02
N ASN A 48 -1.09 -2.07 0.70
CA ASN A 48 0.28 -2.53 0.51
C ASN A 48 0.50 -3.08 -0.91
N PHE A 49 -0.45 -3.86 -1.42
CA PHE A 49 -0.35 -4.42 -2.77
C PHE A 49 -0.39 -3.36 -3.86
N ALA A 50 -1.21 -2.32 -3.71
CA ALA A 50 -1.26 -1.18 -4.62
C ALA A 50 0.05 -0.39 -4.59
N ALA A 51 0.64 -0.18 -3.41
CA ALA A 51 1.94 0.49 -3.27
C ALA A 51 3.05 -0.29 -3.99
N TYR A 52 3.11 -1.62 -3.84
CA TYR A 52 4.07 -2.45 -4.57
C TYR A 52 3.85 -2.40 -6.08
N THR A 53 2.61 -2.49 -6.54
CA THR A 53 2.30 -2.43 -7.97
C THR A 53 2.64 -1.07 -8.60
N ALA A 54 2.59 0.01 -7.82
CA ALA A 54 2.90 1.35 -8.29
C ALA A 54 4.42 1.58 -8.50
N VAL A 55 5.27 0.94 -7.70
CA VAL A 55 6.73 1.21 -7.69
C VAL A 55 7.59 0.03 -8.17
N LEU A 56 7.02 -1.17 -8.25
CA LEU A 56 7.74 -2.39 -8.62
C LEU A 56 7.15 -3.02 -9.85
N GLN A 57 8.00 -3.68 -10.62
CA GLN A 57 7.58 -4.57 -11.70
C GLN A 57 7.31 -5.98 -11.15
N PRO A 58 6.49 -6.79 -11.85
CA PRO A 58 6.33 -8.19 -11.52
C PRO A 58 7.70 -8.89 -11.39
N HIS A 59 7.85 -9.68 -10.32
CA HIS A 59 9.08 -10.39 -9.95
C HIS A 59 10.24 -9.58 -9.37
N ASP A 60 10.08 -8.26 -9.21
CA ASP A 60 11.00 -7.48 -8.40
C ASP A 60 11.03 -8.00 -6.96
N ARG A 61 12.12 -7.70 -6.27
CA ARG A 61 12.41 -8.22 -4.93
C ARG A 61 11.94 -7.26 -3.86
N ILE A 62 11.27 -7.81 -2.85
CA ILE A 62 10.82 -7.09 -1.65
C ILE A 62 11.43 -7.80 -0.44
N MET A 63 11.91 -7.00 0.50
CA MET A 63 12.37 -7.45 1.81
C MET A 63 11.39 -6.96 2.87
N GLY A 64 10.95 -7.87 3.73
CA GLY A 64 10.05 -7.59 4.85
C GLY A 64 10.42 -8.44 6.06
N LEU A 65 9.89 -8.05 7.22
CA LEU A 65 10.02 -8.83 8.44
C LEU A 65 9.32 -10.17 8.30
N ASP A 66 9.96 -11.24 8.79
CA ASP A 66 9.41 -12.59 8.71
C ASP A 66 8.18 -12.76 9.62
N LEU A 67 7.21 -13.58 9.20
CA LEU A 67 5.95 -13.78 9.91
C LEU A 67 6.13 -14.25 11.38
N PRO A 68 6.92 -15.30 11.68
CA PRO A 68 7.17 -15.70 13.07
C PRO A 68 7.94 -14.67 13.89
N SER A 69 8.61 -13.72 13.23
CA SER A 69 9.33 -12.62 13.89
C SER A 69 8.45 -11.37 14.09
N GLY A 70 7.14 -11.46 13.83
CA GLY A 70 6.19 -10.35 13.97
C GLY A 70 5.87 -9.61 12.66
N GLY A 71 6.26 -10.15 11.50
CA GLY A 71 5.85 -9.63 10.20
C GLY A 71 4.35 -9.79 9.93
N HIS A 72 3.85 -9.12 8.88
CA HIS A 72 2.46 -9.26 8.42
C HIS A 72 2.40 -10.03 7.10
N LEU A 73 1.32 -10.76 6.84
CA LEU A 73 1.17 -11.62 5.65
C LEU A 73 1.45 -10.87 4.33
N THR A 74 1.10 -9.58 4.28
CA THR A 74 1.22 -8.73 3.10
C THR A 74 2.63 -8.24 2.82
N HIS A 75 3.57 -8.41 3.75
CA HIS A 75 4.98 -8.07 3.56
C HIS A 75 5.78 -9.19 2.87
N GLY A 76 5.09 -10.30 2.56
CA GLY A 76 5.66 -11.43 1.85
C GLY A 76 5.73 -12.67 2.72
N ILE A 77 5.04 -13.72 2.28
CA ILE A 77 5.24 -15.07 2.80
C ILE A 77 5.69 -15.92 1.64
N THR A 78 6.85 -16.56 1.78
CA THR A 78 7.31 -17.53 0.82
C THR A 78 6.47 -18.80 0.98
N PRO A 79 5.62 -19.17 0.01
CA PRO A 79 4.95 -20.46 0.06
C PRO A 79 6.01 -21.58 0.00
N PRO A 80 5.72 -22.77 0.54
CA PRO A 80 6.63 -23.91 0.48
C PRO A 80 7.06 -24.20 -0.97
N VAL A 81 8.29 -24.70 -1.10
CA VAL A 81 8.98 -24.95 -2.38
C VAL A 81 8.04 -25.63 -3.38
N GLY A 82 7.77 -24.98 -4.52
CA GLY A 82 7.01 -25.55 -5.64
C GLY A 82 5.84 -24.71 -6.15
N ARG A 83 5.30 -23.75 -5.38
CA ARG A 83 4.24 -22.84 -5.86
C ARG A 83 4.83 -21.52 -6.37
N ARG A 84 4.84 -21.32 -7.69
CA ARG A 84 5.15 -20.01 -8.29
C ARG A 84 3.96 -19.09 -8.11
N SER A 85 4.12 -18.03 -7.33
CA SER A 85 3.17 -16.93 -7.32
C SER A 85 3.48 -15.97 -8.48
N ARG A 86 2.46 -15.33 -9.05
CA ARG A 86 2.60 -14.22 -10.02
C ARG A 86 3.04 -12.91 -9.35
N LEU A 87 3.24 -12.94 -8.03
CA LEU A 87 3.55 -11.79 -7.19
C LEU A 87 5.07 -11.51 -7.18
N PRO A 88 5.50 -10.34 -6.66
CA PRO A 88 6.90 -10.02 -6.45
C PRO A 88 7.65 -11.17 -5.74
N ARG A 89 8.93 -11.36 -6.06
CA ARG A 89 9.73 -12.41 -5.40
C ARG A 89 10.07 -11.94 -4.00
N PHE A 90 9.33 -12.45 -3.02
CA PHE A 90 9.59 -12.19 -1.62
C PHE A 90 10.87 -12.90 -1.16
N THR A 91 11.85 -12.13 -0.72
CA THR A 91 13.05 -12.65 -0.04
C THR A 91 12.93 -12.27 1.44
N SER A 92 12.32 -13.14 2.25
CA SER A 92 12.40 -13.06 3.71
C SER A 92 13.75 -13.62 4.15
N ARG A 93 14.79 -12.79 4.17
CA ARG A 93 16.07 -13.19 4.77
C ARG A 93 16.74 -12.04 5.51
N VAL A 94 16.01 -11.48 6.48
CA VAL A 94 16.61 -10.77 7.63
C VAL A 94 16.19 -11.54 8.87
N CYS A 95 16.86 -12.66 9.11
CA CYS A 95 16.82 -13.32 10.39
C CYS A 95 17.90 -12.66 11.24
N LEU A 96 17.52 -11.63 12.02
CA LEU A 96 18.32 -11.11 13.12
C LEU A 96 18.09 -12.03 14.32
N THR A 97 18.63 -13.23 14.27
CA THR A 97 18.90 -14.03 15.47
C THR A 97 20.40 -14.23 15.54
N ARG A 98 20.99 -13.86 16.69
CA ARG A 98 22.35 -14.23 17.08
C ARG A 98 22.58 -15.73 16.93
#